data_AF-A0A318U647-F1
#
_entry.id   AF-A0A318U647-F1
#
_cell.length_a   1.000
_cell.length_b   1.000
_cell.length_c   1.000
_cell.angle_alpha   90.00
_cell.angle_beta   90.00
_cell.angle_gamma   90.00
#
_symmetry.space_group_name_H-M   'P 1'
#
loop_
_entity.id
_entity.type
_entity.pdbx_description
1 polymer ?
#
loop_
_entity_poly.entity_id
_entity_poly.type
_entity_poly.pdbx_seq_one_letter_code
_entity_poly.pdbx_strand_id
1 'polypeptide(L)'
;MPPPIDAPKGSKRLETAGLSLTGRRILVVDPSQSLPRALRGVQGANVTIARLSMIDAELMARIAPDVVLSPLFSPGHDILDFARLLDRLGYKGPLRAYSPPLPNTSIVCAEVRQIWGPRDFDILEVPPAWN
;
A
#
# COMPACT_ATOMS: atom_id res chain seq x y z
N MET A 1 1.30 44.08 -21.04
CA MET A 1 0.79 43.33 -19.88
C MET A 1 0.21 42.02 -20.39
N PRO A 2 0.86 40.87 -20.17
CA PRO A 2 0.32 39.57 -20.58
C PRO A 2 -0.71 39.06 -19.56
N PRO A 3 -1.67 38.21 -19.96
CA PRO A 3 -2.65 37.62 -19.04
C PRO A 3 -2.04 36.47 -18.22
N PRO A 4 -2.54 36.17 -17.01
CA PRO A 4 -2.13 35.00 -16.24
C PRO A 4 -2.98 33.80 -16.63
N ILE A 5 -2.37 32.73 -17.15
CA ILE A 5 -3.09 31.49 -17.51
C ILE A 5 -2.26 30.27 -17.08
N ASP A 6 -2.96 29.38 -16.37
CA ASP A 6 -2.69 27.97 -16.04
C ASP A 6 -1.92 27.58 -14.76
N ALA A 7 -2.65 27.58 -13.65
CA ALA A 7 -2.84 26.35 -12.87
C ALA A 7 -4.35 26.03 -12.91
N PRO A 8 -4.82 24.77 -12.96
CA PRO A 8 -4.24 23.56 -12.38
C PRO A 8 -4.23 22.33 -13.31
N LYS A 9 -3.30 21.38 -13.11
CA LYS A 9 -3.39 20.06 -13.77
C LYS A 9 -3.33 18.92 -12.77
N GLY A 10 -4.52 18.40 -12.47
CA GLY A 10 -4.73 16.96 -12.38
C GLY A 10 -4.53 16.33 -11.00
N SER A 11 -5.39 16.66 -10.04
CA SER A 11 -5.79 15.66 -9.06
C SER A 11 -6.47 14.54 -9.85
N LYS A 12 -5.78 13.40 -10.04
CA LYS A 12 -6.44 12.18 -10.56
C LYS A 12 -7.54 11.83 -9.58
N ARG A 13 -8.76 12.26 -9.89
CA ARG A 13 -9.99 11.77 -9.30
C ARG A 13 -10.00 10.29 -9.61
N LEU A 14 -9.68 9.46 -8.61
CA LEU A 14 -9.90 8.02 -8.66
C LEU A 14 -11.38 7.85 -9.00
N GLU A 15 -11.67 7.46 -10.23
CA GLU A 15 -13.01 7.09 -10.64
C GLU A 15 -13.42 5.92 -9.76
N THR A 16 -14.28 6.20 -8.78
CA THR A 16 -14.94 5.25 -7.90
C THR A 16 -15.93 4.41 -8.72
N ALA A 17 -15.42 3.66 -9.69
CA ALA A 17 -16.16 2.60 -10.33
C ALA A 17 -16.27 1.44 -9.33
N GLY A 18 -17.28 1.49 -8.47
CA GLY A 18 -17.85 0.34 -7.77
C GLY A 18 -16.89 -0.66 -7.13
N LEU A 19 -15.83 -0.22 -6.44
CA LEU A 19 -14.95 -1.12 -5.71
C LEU A 19 -15.64 -1.55 -4.40
N SER A 20 -16.46 -2.60 -4.48
CA SER A 20 -16.94 -3.30 -3.30
C SER A 20 -15.76 -3.97 -2.60
N LEU A 21 -15.48 -3.54 -1.38
CA LEU A 21 -14.50 -4.19 -0.51
C LEU A 21 -15.08 -5.44 0.17
N THR A 22 -16.37 -5.72 -0.05
CA THR A 22 -17.07 -6.87 0.55
C THR A 22 -16.37 -8.19 0.21
N GLY A 23 -15.96 -8.91 1.25
CA GLY A 23 -15.29 -10.20 1.16
C GLY A 23 -13.79 -10.13 0.84
N ARG A 24 -13.23 -8.94 0.59
CA ARG A 24 -11.79 -8.80 0.31
C ARG A 24 -10.95 -9.02 1.56
N ARG A 25 -9.92 -9.86 1.44
CA ARG A 25 -8.96 -10.17 2.50
C ARG A 25 -7.74 -9.29 2.34
N ILE A 26 -7.57 -8.35 3.26
CA ILE A 26 -6.48 -7.38 3.27
C ILE A 26 -5.52 -7.79 4.37
N LEU A 27 -4.27 -8.07 4.01
CA LEU A 27 -3.20 -8.26 4.99
C LEU A 27 -2.45 -6.94 5.18
N VAL A 28 -2.46 -6.43 6.40
CA VAL A 28 -1.73 -5.22 6.78
C VAL A 28 -0.53 -5.61 7.63
N VAL A 29 0.67 -5.27 7.17
CA VAL A 29 1.92 -5.62 7.83
C VAL A 29 2.52 -4.40 8.51
N ASP A 30 2.85 -4.56 9.79
CA ASP A 30 3.44 -3.53 10.66
C ASP A 30 2.77 -2.16 10.52
N PRO A 31 1.46 -2.05 10.77
CA PRO A 31 0.77 -0.79 10.61
C PRO A 31 1.36 0.29 11.51
N SER A 32 1.54 1.50 10.96
CA SER A 32 1.74 2.69 11.79
C SER A 32 0.49 2.92 12.65
N GLN A 33 0.62 3.63 13.77
CA GLN A 33 -0.50 3.86 14.69
C GLN A 33 -1.68 4.62 14.05
N SER A 34 -1.44 5.35 12.95
CA SER A 34 -2.48 6.10 12.24
C SER A 34 -3.37 5.23 11.35
N LEU A 35 -2.85 4.12 10.80
CA LEU A 35 -3.57 3.31 9.83
C LEU A 35 -4.78 2.55 10.43
N PRO A 36 -4.68 1.89 11.61
CA PRO A 36 -5.83 1.22 12.21
C PRO A 36 -7.00 2.16 12.49
N ARG A 37 -6.74 3.47 12.69
CA ARG A 37 -7.79 4.49 12.85
C ARG A 37 -8.46 4.79 11.50
N ALA A 38 -7.68 4.96 10.43
CA ALA A 38 -8.19 5.21 9.08
C ALA A 38 -9.02 4.03 8.54
N LEU A 39 -8.69 2.79 8.94
CA LEU A 39 -9.42 1.59 8.52
C LEU A 39 -10.75 1.38 9.26
N ARG A 40 -11.06 2.11 10.35
CA ARG A 40 -12.33 1.95 11.09
C ARG A 40 -13.58 2.26 10.25
N GLY A 41 -13.45 3.06 9.19
CA GLY A 41 -14.54 3.35 8.27
C GLY A 41 -14.70 2.34 7.14
N VAL A 42 -13.78 1.38 7.01
CA VAL A 42 -13.83 0.37 5.95
C VAL A 42 -14.78 -0.75 6.37
N GLN A 43 -15.92 -0.85 5.69
CA GLN A 43 -16.87 -1.96 5.87
C GLN A 43 -16.76 -2.97 4.72
N GLY A 44 -17.04 -4.23 5.02
CA GLY A 44 -17.07 -5.33 4.05
C GLY A 44 -15.73 -6.05 3.84
N ALA A 45 -14.58 -5.43 4.11
CA ALA A 45 -13.28 -6.10 4.03
C ALA A 45 -12.98 -6.92 5.30
N ASN A 46 -12.27 -8.03 5.14
CA ASN A 46 -11.63 -8.76 6.21
C ASN A 46 -10.17 -8.31 6.31
N VAL A 47 -9.86 -7.53 7.35
CA VAL A 47 -8.52 -6.97 7.57
C VAL A 47 -7.79 -7.81 8.60
N THR A 48 -6.68 -8.43 8.20
CA THR A 48 -5.75 -9.09 9.13
C THR A 48 -4.52 -8.21 9.33
N ILE A 49 -4.16 -7.97 10.59
CA ILE A 49 -2.92 -7.25 10.94
C ILE A 49 -1.87 -8.26 11.40
N ALA A 50 -0.65 -8.16 10.87
CA ALA A 50 0.48 -9.00 11.26
C ALA A 50 1.76 -8.18 11.38
N ARG A 51 2.77 -8.74 12.05
CA ARG A 51 4.15 -8.23 12.01
C ARG A 51 4.93 -8.91 10.91
N LEU A 52 5.93 -8.25 10.33
CA LEU A 52 6.79 -8.84 9.30
C LEU A 52 7.38 -10.19 9.75
N SER A 53 7.77 -10.30 11.03
CA SER A 53 8.34 -11.52 11.60
C SER A 53 7.39 -12.72 11.65
N MET A 54 6.08 -12.50 11.45
CA MET A 54 5.07 -13.55 11.36
C MET A 54 4.80 -13.97 9.91
N ILE A 55 5.34 -13.25 8.93
CA ILE A 55 5.07 -13.51 7.51
C ILE A 55 5.90 -14.68 7.03
N ASP A 56 5.24 -15.81 6.85
CA ASP A 56 5.77 -17.03 6.25
C ASP A 56 4.76 -17.65 5.28
N ALA A 57 5.14 -18.77 4.65
CA ALA A 57 4.30 -19.46 3.68
C ALA A 57 2.98 -19.97 4.29
N GLU A 58 3.00 -20.40 5.56
CA GLU A 58 1.82 -20.93 6.24
C GLU A 58 0.80 -19.82 6.52
N LEU A 59 1.24 -18.68 7.05
CA LEU A 59 0.39 -17.53 7.29
C LEU A 59 -0.20 -17.01 5.97
N MET A 60 0.62 -16.91 4.92
CA MET A 60 0.16 -16.44 3.61
C MET A 60 -0.86 -17.38 2.99
N ALA A 61 -0.71 -18.71 3.15
CA ALA A 61 -1.70 -19.68 2.68
C ALA A 61 -3.00 -19.63 3.50
N ARG A 62 -2.90 -19.47 4.82
CA ARG A 62 -4.06 -19.38 5.73
C ARG A 62 -4.90 -18.13 5.49
N ILE A 63 -4.24 -16.98 5.35
CA ILE A 63 -4.94 -15.71 5.09
C ILE A 63 -5.38 -15.65 3.63
N ALA A 64 -4.52 -16.11 2.71
CA ALA A 64 -4.67 -15.97 1.26
C ALA A 64 -5.12 -14.56 0.85
N PRO A 65 -4.31 -13.51 1.15
CA PRO A 65 -4.74 -12.13 0.99
C PRO A 65 -4.95 -11.75 -0.47
N ASP A 66 -6.05 -11.02 -0.74
CA ASP A 66 -6.33 -10.45 -2.05
C ASP A 66 -5.50 -9.19 -2.31
N VAL A 67 -4.95 -8.57 -1.26
CA VAL A 67 -4.00 -7.45 -1.32
C VAL A 67 -3.18 -7.41 -0.03
N VAL A 68 -1.91 -7.03 -0.16
CA VAL A 68 -1.01 -6.79 0.97
C VAL A 68 -0.70 -5.29 1.07
N LEU A 69 -0.78 -4.74 2.27
CA LEU A 69 -0.52 -3.34 2.60
C LEU A 69 0.58 -3.24 3.66
N SER A 70 1.57 -2.37 3.46
CA SER A 70 2.66 -2.12 4.42
C SER A 70 3.07 -0.65 4.40
N PRO A 71 3.60 -0.07 5.50
CA PRO A 71 4.30 1.20 5.41
C PRO A 71 5.40 1.10 4.35
N LEU A 72 5.65 2.22 3.67
CA LEU A 72 6.77 2.32 2.75
C LEU A 72 8.11 2.17 3.49
N PHE A 73 8.17 2.75 4.69
CA PHE A 73 9.31 2.69 5.60
C PHE A 73 8.81 2.42 7.01
N SER A 74 9.43 1.46 7.68
CA SER A 74 9.23 1.12 9.09
C SER A 74 10.60 1.05 9.78
N PRO A 75 10.68 1.16 11.12
CA PRO A 75 11.95 1.01 11.83
C PRO A 75 12.65 -0.34 11.60
N GLY A 76 11.92 -1.39 11.22
CA GLY A 76 12.46 -2.75 11.05
C GLY A 76 12.64 -3.21 9.61
N HIS A 77 12.04 -2.53 8.62
CA HIS A 77 12.10 -2.89 7.20
C HIS A 77 11.61 -1.76 6.32
N ASP A 78 11.97 -1.81 5.05
CA ASP A 78 11.34 -1.01 4.00
C ASP A 78 10.48 -1.88 3.07
N ILE A 79 9.78 -1.23 2.15
CA ILE A 79 8.93 -1.92 1.17
C ILE A 79 9.72 -2.84 0.25
N LEU A 80 11.02 -2.59 0.01
CA LEU A 80 11.85 -3.39 -0.89
C LEU A 80 12.17 -4.73 -0.25
N ASP A 81 12.54 -4.73 1.03
CA ASP A 81 12.74 -5.95 1.81
C ASP A 81 11.48 -6.78 1.88
N PHE A 82 10.33 -6.12 2.06
CA PHE A 82 9.05 -6.82 2.09
C PHE A 82 8.66 -7.37 0.71
N ALA A 83 8.89 -6.62 -0.37
CA ALA A 83 8.67 -7.11 -1.74
C ALA A 83 9.55 -8.35 -2.03
N ARG A 84 10.81 -8.36 -1.60
CA ARG A 84 11.68 -9.55 -1.73
C ARG A 84 11.16 -10.74 -0.94
N LEU A 85 10.67 -10.52 0.28
CA LEU A 85 10.06 -11.59 1.09
C LEU A 85 8.84 -12.17 0.38
N LEU A 86 7.90 -11.32 -0.05
CA LEU A 86 6.69 -11.78 -0.74
C LEU A 86 7.01 -12.49 -2.06
N ASP A 87 8.03 -12.03 -2.78
CA ASP A 87 8.48 -12.70 -4.01
C ASP A 87 9.03 -14.10 -3.72
N ARG A 88 9.89 -14.25 -2.70
CA ARG A 88 10.39 -15.56 -2.24
C ARG A 88 9.27 -16.49 -1.76
N LEU A 89 8.22 -15.94 -1.15
CA LEU A 89 7.04 -16.69 -0.73
C LEU A 89 6.08 -16.99 -1.89
N GLY A 90 6.38 -16.54 -3.10
CA GLY A 90 5.58 -16.80 -4.30
C GLY A 90 4.28 -15.99 -4.35
N TYR A 91 4.10 -14.96 -3.52
CA TYR A 91 2.92 -14.11 -3.57
C TYR A 91 2.88 -13.30 -4.88
N LYS A 92 1.74 -13.32 -5.55
CA LYS A 92 1.52 -12.66 -6.86
C LYS A 92 0.40 -11.61 -6.82
N GLY A 93 -0.24 -11.40 -5.68
CA GLY A 93 -1.29 -10.40 -5.54
C GLY A 93 -0.74 -8.97 -5.47
N PRO A 94 -1.62 -7.96 -5.45
CA PRO A 94 -1.25 -6.56 -5.34
C PRO A 94 -0.50 -6.27 -4.04
N LEU A 95 0.57 -5.49 -4.15
CA LEU A 95 1.28 -4.88 -3.03
C LEU A 95 0.96 -3.38 -3.01
N ARG A 96 0.60 -2.85 -1.85
CA ARG A 96 0.41 -1.42 -1.64
C ARG A 96 1.34 -0.96 -0.54
N ALA A 97 2.11 0.08 -0.82
CA ALA A 97 2.78 0.82 0.22
C ALA A 97 1.88 1.98 0.66
N TYR A 98 2.09 2.48 1.87
CA TYR A 98 1.58 3.80 2.25
C TYR A 98 2.65 4.62 2.95
N SER A 99 2.61 5.93 2.75
CA SER A 99 3.58 6.86 3.32
C SER A 99 2.97 8.25 3.48
N PRO A 100 3.58 9.15 4.27
CA PRO A 100 3.40 10.58 4.07
C PRO A 100 3.71 10.99 2.63
N PRO A 101 3.24 12.17 2.17
CA PRO A 101 3.57 12.69 0.84
C PRO A 101 5.07 12.69 0.60
N LEU A 102 5.51 12.19 -0.56
CA LEU A 102 6.92 12.12 -0.92
C LEU A 102 7.25 13.17 -1.99
N PRO A 103 8.48 13.73 -1.98
CA PRO A 103 8.89 14.66 -3.02
C PRO A 103 8.90 14.01 -4.42
N ASN A 104 9.15 12.71 -4.52
CA ASN A 104 9.12 11.98 -5.80
C ASN A 104 8.77 10.49 -5.62
N THR A 105 7.48 10.17 -5.60
CA THR A 105 6.98 8.78 -5.53
C THR A 105 7.39 7.92 -6.72
N SER A 106 7.64 8.51 -7.89
CA SER A 106 7.96 7.76 -9.11
C SER A 106 9.30 7.02 -9.03
N ILE A 107 10.30 7.59 -8.33
CA ILE A 107 11.60 6.94 -8.11
C ILE A 107 11.43 5.68 -7.27
N VAL A 108 10.70 5.78 -6.16
CA VAL A 108 10.43 4.64 -5.27
C VAL A 108 9.67 3.54 -5.99
N CYS A 109 8.64 3.91 -6.78
CA CYS A 109 7.92 2.93 -7.60
C CYS A 109 8.83 2.24 -8.63
N ALA A 110 9.81 2.95 -9.20
CA ALA A 110 10.76 2.36 -10.14
C ALA A 110 11.68 1.34 -9.45
N GLU A 111 12.16 1.65 -8.24
CA GLU A 111 12.99 0.72 -7.44
C GLU A 111 12.21 -0.54 -7.05
N VAL A 112 10.98 -0.38 -6.56
CA VAL A 112 10.13 -1.53 -6.21
C VAL A 112 9.86 -2.39 -7.43
N ARG A 113 9.63 -1.80 -8.61
CA ARG A 113 9.41 -2.53 -9.86
C ARG A 113 10.62 -3.36 -10.30
N GLN A 114 11.85 -3.03 -9.90
CA GLN A 114 13.01 -3.90 -10.17
C GLN A 114 12.88 -5.26 -9.47
N ILE A 115 12.17 -5.31 -8.33
CA ILE A 115 11.95 -6.54 -7.54
C ILE A 115 10.57 -7.14 -7.88
N TRP A 116 9.55 -6.30 -7.94
CA TRP A 116 8.15 -6.70 -8.10
C TRP A 116 7.78 -6.99 -9.56
N GLY A 117 8.57 -6.51 -10.51
CA GLY A 117 8.35 -6.69 -11.95
C GLY A 117 7.03 -6.06 -12.40
N PRO A 118 6.24 -6.74 -13.26
CA PRO A 118 4.97 -6.23 -13.77
C PRO A 118 3.80 -6.41 -12.78
N ARG A 119 4.04 -7.00 -11.60
CA ARG A 119 2.98 -7.19 -10.59
C ARG A 119 2.47 -5.84 -10.09
N ASP A 120 1.22 -5.85 -9.66
CA ASP A 120 0.53 -4.65 -9.24
C ASP A 120 1.16 -4.06 -7.97
N PHE A 121 1.70 -2.84 -8.09
CA PHE A 121 2.30 -2.05 -7.01
C PHE A 121 1.93 -0.58 -7.13
N ASP A 122 1.55 0.03 -6.00
CA ASP A 122 1.33 1.48 -5.90
C ASP A 122 1.58 1.99 -4.48
N ILE A 123 1.81 3.30 -4.35
CA ILE A 123 2.03 4.00 -3.07
C ILE A 123 0.82 4.87 -2.77
N LEU A 124 0.20 4.63 -1.62
CA LEU A 124 -0.91 5.43 -1.09
C LEU A 124 -0.34 6.54 -0.21
N GLU A 125 -0.41 7.78 -0.66
CA GLU A 125 -0.05 8.92 0.18
C GLU A 125 -1.14 9.15 1.23
N VAL A 126 -0.77 9.00 2.50
CA VAL A 126 -1.62 9.23 3.65
C VAL A 126 -1.09 10.49 4.34
N PRO A 127 -1.86 11.60 4.37
CA PRO A 127 -1.46 12.79 5.09
C PRO A 127 -1.11 12.44 6.53
N PRO A 128 -0.05 13.03 7.12
CA PRO A 128 0.19 12.88 8.54
C PRO A 128 -1.07 13.32 9.27
N ALA A 129 -1.60 12.46 10.14
CA ALA A 129 -2.74 12.82 10.97
C ALA A 129 -2.28 13.95 11.89
N TRP A 130 -2.59 15.19 11.54
CA TRP A 130 -2.42 16.32 12.44
C TRP A 130 -3.37 16.07 13.61
N ASN A 131 -2.81 15.88 14.80
CA ASN A 131 -3.56 15.68 16.03
C ASN A 131 -3.65 17.01 16.77
#